data_AF-A0A350QYD0-F1
#
_entry.id   AF-A0A350QYD0-F1
#
_cell.length_a   1.000
_cell.length_b   1.000
_cell.length_c   1.000
_cell.angle_alpha   90.00
_cell.angle_beta   90.00
_cell.angle_gamma   90.00
#
_symmetry.space_group_name_H-M   'P 1'
#
loop_
_entity.id
_entity.type
_entity.pdbx_description
1 polymer ?
#
loop_
_entity_poly.entity_id
_entity_poly.type
_entity_poly.pdbx_seq_one_letter_code
_entity_poly.pdbx_strand_id
1 'polypeptide(L)' 'KNKKPKKALKKRGSATAQSQKYVYDFGKKTDGDATQRSLLGGKGANLAEMARIGLPVPPGFTIT' A
#
# COMPACT_ATOMS: atom_id res chain seq x y z
N LYS A 1 -18.48 18.86 -48.12
CA LYS A 1 -18.06 19.54 -46.86
C LYS A 1 -18.43 18.64 -45.68
N ASN A 2 -17.42 18.05 -45.04
CA ASN A 2 -17.50 17.20 -43.85
C ASN A 2 -18.11 17.93 -42.65
N LYS A 3 -18.87 17.21 -41.79
CA LYS A 3 -18.73 17.24 -40.32
C LYS A 3 -19.68 16.21 -39.66
N LYS A 4 -19.19 14.98 -39.46
CA LYS A 4 -19.76 14.02 -38.50
C LYS A 4 -19.31 14.44 -37.08
N PRO A 5 -20.17 14.42 -36.05
CA PRO A 5 -19.75 14.70 -34.69
C PRO A 5 -18.97 13.49 -34.16
N LYS A 6 -17.66 13.65 -33.96
CA LYS A 6 -16.83 12.67 -33.27
C LYS A 6 -17.20 12.70 -31.78
N LYS A 7 -18.14 11.86 -31.37
CA LYS A 7 -18.51 11.64 -29.97
C LYS A 7 -17.28 11.04 -29.26
N ALA A 8 -16.64 11.84 -28.41
CA ALA A 8 -15.44 11.47 -27.67
C ALA A 8 -15.71 10.21 -26.82
N LEU A 9 -14.99 9.14 -27.11
CA LEU A 9 -15.01 7.91 -26.32
C LEU A 9 -14.33 8.21 -24.99
N LYS A 10 -15.13 8.52 -23.96
CA LYS A 10 -14.65 8.65 -22.57
C LYS A 10 -14.11 7.29 -22.13
N LYS A 11 -12.78 7.10 -22.19
CA LYS A 11 -12.10 5.93 -21.61
C LYS A 11 -12.49 5.85 -20.14
N ARG A 12 -13.42 4.95 -19.81
CA ARG A 12 -13.66 4.53 -18.43
C ARG A 12 -12.37 3.82 -18.00
N GLY A 13 -11.58 4.46 -17.14
CA GLY A 13 -10.40 3.84 -16.57
C GLY A 13 -10.82 2.50 -15.95
N SER A 14 -10.18 1.43 -16.40
CA SER A 14 -10.31 0.12 -15.77
C SER A 14 -9.82 0.27 -14.34
N ALA A 15 -10.72 0.21 -13.37
CA ALA A 15 -10.35 0.05 -11.97
C ALA A 15 -9.59 -1.28 -11.87
N THR A 16 -8.26 -1.21 -11.82
CA THR A 16 -7.43 -2.35 -11.49
C THR A 16 -7.84 -2.80 -10.10
N ALA A 17 -8.53 -3.94 -10.00
CA ALA A 17 -8.79 -4.57 -8.72
C ALA A 17 -7.43 -4.75 -8.03
N GLN A 18 -7.16 -3.96 -7.00
CA GLN A 18 -5.92 -4.10 -6.25
C GLN A 18 -5.95 -5.46 -5.57
N SER A 19 -4.96 -6.30 -5.87
CA SER A 19 -4.73 -7.55 -5.16
C SER A 19 -4.52 -7.22 -3.69
N GLN A 20 -5.31 -7.83 -2.80
CA GLN A 20 -5.20 -7.57 -1.37
C GLN A 20 -3.83 -8.01 -0.85
N LYS A 21 -3.16 -7.10 -0.16
CA LYS A 21 -1.85 -7.34 0.47
C LYS A 21 -2.08 -7.82 1.89
N TYR A 22 -1.63 -9.04 2.16
CA TYR A 22 -1.78 -9.71 3.46
C TYR A 22 -0.48 -9.73 4.28
N VAL A 23 0.67 -9.44 3.65
CA VAL A 23 2.00 -9.51 4.27
C VAL A 23 2.65 -8.15 4.18
N TYR A 24 3.12 -7.64 5.33
CA TYR A 24 3.73 -6.32 5.47
C TYR A 24 5.12 -6.47 6.07
N ASP A 25 6.15 -6.17 5.30
CA ASP A 25 7.54 -6.29 5.75
C ASP A 25 7.94 -5.11 6.65
N PHE A 26 8.86 -5.37 7.59
CA PHE A 26 9.56 -4.36 8.37
C PHE A 26 11.05 -4.70 8.49
N GLY A 27 11.91 -3.68 8.50
CA GLY A 27 13.37 -3.82 8.59
C GLY A 27 14.05 -2.92 7.57
N LYS A 28 14.82 -3.50 6.63
CA LYS A 28 15.45 -2.74 5.52
C LYS A 28 14.41 -2.13 4.57
N LYS A 29 13.30 -2.84 4.38
CA LYS A 29 12.12 -2.38 3.66
C LYS A 29 10.96 -2.42 4.64
N THR A 30 10.15 -1.37 4.62
CA THR A 30 9.06 -1.21 5.58
C THR A 30 7.80 -0.79 4.82
N ASP A 31 6.78 -1.62 4.91
CA ASP A 31 5.48 -1.42 4.26
C ASP A 31 4.45 -0.75 5.18
N GLY A 32 4.75 -0.69 6.47
CA GLY A 32 3.86 -0.22 7.53
C GLY A 32 4.37 1.00 8.28
N ASP A 33 3.53 1.53 9.16
CA ASP A 33 3.91 2.57 10.12
C ASP A 33 2.97 2.55 11.35
N ALA A 34 3.21 3.46 12.30
CA ALA A 34 2.40 3.57 13.51
C ALA A 34 0.91 3.89 13.25
N THR A 35 0.56 4.42 12.07
CA THR A 35 -0.83 4.76 11.71
C THR A 35 -1.65 3.53 11.33
N GLN A 36 -1.00 2.48 10.84
CA GLN A 36 -1.63 1.23 10.40
C GLN A 36 -1.95 0.28 11.57
N ARG A 37 -2.25 0.82 12.76
CA ARG A 37 -2.46 0.06 14.00
C ARG A 37 -3.70 -0.83 13.96
N SER A 38 -4.73 -0.44 13.20
CA SER A 38 -5.92 -1.27 12.97
C SER A 38 -5.65 -2.45 12.05
N LEU A 39 -4.61 -2.37 11.22
CA LEU A 39 -4.29 -3.36 10.19
C LEU A 39 -3.19 -4.31 10.69
N LEU A 40 -2.08 -3.75 11.18
CA LEU A 40 -0.88 -4.47 11.65
C LEU A 40 -0.96 -4.83 13.15
N GLY A 41 -1.97 -4.34 13.86
CA GLY A 41 -2.05 -4.41 15.31
C GLY A 41 -1.03 -3.48 16.01
N GLY A 42 -1.08 -3.45 17.35
CA GLY A 42 -0.22 -2.57 18.16
C GLY A 42 1.28 -2.88 18.08
N LYS A 43 1.65 -4.16 18.00
CA LYS A 43 3.06 -4.58 17.92
C LYS A 43 3.61 -4.42 16.51
N GLY A 44 2.87 -4.85 15.48
CA GLY A 44 3.30 -4.74 14.08
C GLY A 44 3.47 -3.29 13.65
N ALA A 45 2.52 -2.41 14.01
CA ALA A 45 2.63 -0.98 13.73
C ALA A 45 3.83 -0.32 14.43
N ASN A 46 4.12 -0.69 15.69
CA ASN A 46 5.28 -0.19 16.40
C ASN A 46 6.61 -0.70 15.81
N LEU A 47 6.70 -1.98 15.44
CA LEU A 47 7.89 -2.55 14.80
C LEU A 47 8.13 -1.92 13.42
N ALA A 48 7.07 -1.69 12.65
CA ALA A 48 7.16 -0.98 11.39
C ALA A 48 7.64 0.46 11.58
N GLU A 49 7.11 1.19 12.58
CA GLU A 49 7.59 2.55 12.88
C GLU A 49 9.06 2.55 13.31
N MET A 50 9.47 1.63 14.19
CA MET A 50 10.87 1.48 14.62
C MET A 50 11.80 1.23 13.42
N ALA A 51 11.41 0.35 12.51
CA ALA A 51 12.18 0.09 11.30
C ALA A 51 12.20 1.31 10.36
N ARG A 52 11.09 2.05 10.26
CA ARG A 52 10.97 3.24 9.40
C ARG A 52 11.85 4.40 9.88
N ILE A 53 11.98 4.60 11.20
CA ILE A 53 12.86 5.63 11.78
C ILE A 53 14.34 5.20 11.82
N GLY A 54 14.68 4.02 11.29
CA GLY A 54 16.05 3.56 11.17
C GLY A 54 16.64 2.96 12.46
N LEU A 55 15.80 2.59 13.44
CA LEU A 55 16.30 1.80 14.56
C LEU A 55 16.72 0.41 14.08
N PRO A 56 17.75 -0.19 14.69
CA PRO A 56 18.18 -1.54 14.36
C PRO A 56 17.16 -2.55 14.88
N VAL A 57 16.16 -2.86 14.04
CA VAL A 57 15.16 -3.91 14.29
C VAL A 57 15.48 -5.11 13.38
N PRO A 58 15.49 -6.35 13.91
CA PRO A 58 15.62 -7.53 13.07
C PRO A 58 14.53 -7.56 11.98
N PRO A 59 14.87 -7.88 10.73
CA PRO A 59 13.90 -7.91 9.64
C PRO A 59 12.84 -8.98 9.87
N GLY A 60 11.59 -8.67 9.52
CA GLY A 60 10.45 -9.56 9.66
C GLY A 60 9.23 -9.06 8.91
N PHE A 61 8.08 -9.67 9.17
CA PHE A 61 6.82 -9.30 8.54
C PHE A 61 5.63 -9.44 9.49
N THR A 62 4.54 -8.74 9.19
CA THR A 62 3.25 -8.84 9.85
C THR A 62 2.21 -9.38 8.87
N ILE A 63 1.37 -10.32 9.32
CA ILE A 63 0.24 -10.86 8.55
C ILE A 63 -1.05 -10.19 9.05
N THR A 64 -1.91 -9.78 8.12
CA THR A 64 -3.16 -9.04 8.38
C THR A 64 -4.36 -9.73 7.80
#